data_AF-A0A8S1LTG1-F1
#
_entry.id   AF-A0A8S1LTG1-F1
#
_cell.length_a   1.000
_cell.length_b   1.000
_cell.length_c   1.000
_cell.angle_alpha   90.00
_cell.angle_beta   90.00
_cell.angle_gamma   90.00
#
_symmetry.space_group_name_H-M   'P 1'
#
loop_
_entity.id
_entity.type
_entity.pdbx_description
1 polymer ?
#
loop_
_entity_poly.entity_id
_entity_poly.type
_entity_poly.pdbx_seq_one_letter_code
_entity_poly.pdbx_strand_id
1 'polypeptide(L)'
;MDQQIQLKEHLKRVHQQLKSAGNLQAKIHNIHQLLQCPPDFLDMFAQSNSMKIITQYLKDSLKSIQINEDLIDKILALLTRMNLSEEIFRESEIAQPLYKIKDKKLFDNIRSPMIEQIQQKWSRCFIKYKAWLEEWKRNNNQKDKQEDRKKKGKRNQSSSSSESSNKKKKNRKKFVRFQRDELLLNYKYFKREDEPNQRGMTQEEVIQFQKQFAGEFKRINGAYNIKHRESLMEGQEHRIQQDNIQQMIEQIPFFKPAKLLLQLQVSYESNYIETAIQQKRTESKMSAFYNRDSIPDQPGYNEICNTQSGLQPKIIHLDPPKREDLMYMVQIICNRGLKELEEKNKNANKKQIKGILKKPPEEQVKQKDVLNQAKQDLQPKIQQLVVMVEQKHQHSQESILTLLHDIIQKLKDIGEEKYIKNFKSVIETKLNDKQTIMSEIDRNKAQQDQQRLRLEQLQNVNPAQALRIRAYKTKNCHNFHSSTGCARGDNCNFIHDSRYPGRPAPTLQNPNFLNKTLYPLSNMAIIVPPLLQQLNPAILLGRQKKYESL
;
A
#
# COMPACT_ATOMS: atom_id res chain seq x y z
N MET A 1 17.21 47.75 1.72
CA MET A 1 16.75 46.93 0.58
C MET A 1 17.70 45.78 0.26
N ASP A 2 19.02 45.96 0.42
CA ASP A 2 20.01 45.00 -0.06
C ASP A 2 19.96 43.60 0.58
N GLN A 3 19.63 43.51 1.87
CA GLN A 3 19.54 42.21 2.56
C GLN A 3 18.44 41.30 1.98
N GLN A 4 17.28 41.85 1.62
CA GLN A 4 16.20 41.04 1.02
C GLN A 4 16.57 40.54 -0.39
N ILE A 5 17.32 41.34 -1.16
CA ILE A 5 17.80 40.95 -2.49
C ILE A 5 18.82 39.82 -2.34
N GLN A 6 19.78 39.96 -1.43
CA GLN A 6 20.76 38.91 -1.13
C GLN A 6 20.10 37.60 -0.69
N LEU A 7 19.05 37.68 0.14
CA LEU A 7 18.33 36.49 0.61
C LEU A 7 17.55 35.79 -0.51
N LYS A 8 16.92 36.55 -1.42
CA LYS A 8 16.26 36.02 -2.62
C LYS A 8 17.26 35.35 -3.58
N GLU A 9 18.41 35.97 -3.80
CA GLU A 9 19.48 35.36 -4.62
C GLU A 9 20.07 34.10 -3.97
N HIS A 10 20.21 34.09 -2.64
CA HIS A 10 20.60 32.89 -1.91
C HIS A 10 19.55 31.77 -2.06
N LEU A 11 18.26 32.10 -1.93
CA LEU A 11 17.17 31.15 -2.14
C LEU A 11 17.16 30.55 -3.55
N LYS A 12 17.40 31.37 -4.60
CA LYS A 12 17.54 30.88 -5.99
C LYS A 12 18.71 29.90 -6.14
N ARG A 13 19.86 30.20 -5.54
CA ARG A 13 21.04 29.31 -5.56
C ARG A 13 20.74 27.98 -4.88
N VAL A 14 20.13 28.01 -3.69
CA VAL A 14 19.73 26.80 -2.96
C VAL A 14 18.70 25.99 -3.76
N HIS A 15 17.72 26.65 -4.40
CA HIS A 15 16.76 25.98 -5.28
C HIS A 15 17.45 25.24 -6.43
N GLN A 16 18.41 25.89 -7.10
CA GLN A 16 19.17 25.28 -8.21
C GLN A 16 20.05 24.12 -7.73
N GLN A 17 20.66 24.22 -6.55
CA GLN A 17 21.44 23.14 -5.93
C GLN A 17 20.56 21.92 -5.60
N LEU A 18 19.38 22.13 -5.01
CA LEU A 18 18.40 21.05 -4.79
C LEU A 18 17.93 20.44 -6.11
N LYS A 19 17.71 21.23 -7.15
CA LYS A 19 17.26 20.69 -8.43
C LYS A 19 18.33 19.84 -9.13
N SER A 20 19.61 20.22 -8.99
CA SER A 20 20.74 19.56 -9.66
C SER A 20 21.36 18.38 -8.90
N ALA A 21 21.00 18.17 -7.63
CA ALA A 21 21.51 17.06 -6.84
C ALA A 21 20.99 15.70 -7.33
N GLY A 22 21.81 15.03 -8.16
CA GLY A 22 21.51 13.72 -8.73
C GLY A 22 21.77 12.54 -7.79
N ASN A 23 22.80 12.62 -6.94
CA ASN A 23 23.17 11.54 -6.03
C ASN A 23 22.65 11.77 -4.59
N LEU A 24 22.54 10.69 -3.82
CA LEU A 24 22.00 10.72 -2.44
C LEU A 24 22.79 11.63 -1.51
N GLN A 25 24.13 11.61 -1.59
CA GLN A 25 25.00 12.40 -0.71
C GLN A 25 24.82 13.91 -0.93
N ALA A 26 24.69 14.35 -2.18
CA ALA A 26 24.40 15.75 -2.51
C ALA A 26 23.03 16.18 -1.97
N LYS A 27 22.02 15.30 -2.05
CA LYS A 27 20.70 15.57 -1.46
C LYS A 27 20.81 15.74 0.06
N ILE A 28 21.48 14.81 0.74
CA ILE A 28 21.73 14.86 2.19
C ILE A 28 22.46 16.14 2.59
N HIS A 29 23.53 16.50 1.86
CA HIS A 29 24.30 17.71 2.10
C HIS A 29 23.47 18.98 1.95
N ASN A 30 22.66 19.08 0.89
CA ASN A 30 21.80 20.24 0.67
C ASN A 30 20.72 20.38 1.76
N ILE A 31 20.11 19.27 2.21
CA ILE A 31 19.17 19.30 3.34
C ILE A 31 19.89 19.68 4.64
N HIS A 32 21.11 19.20 4.84
CA HIS A 32 21.91 19.59 6.01
C HIS A 32 22.24 21.09 6.00
N GLN A 33 22.61 21.66 4.87
CA GLN A 33 22.83 23.11 4.74
C GLN A 33 21.55 23.89 5.07
N LEU A 34 20.38 23.45 4.57
CA LEU A 34 19.09 24.05 4.91
C LEU A 34 18.80 23.99 6.41
N LEU A 35 19.16 22.89 7.09
CA LEU A 35 19.02 22.79 8.54
C LEU A 35 19.90 23.81 9.28
N GLN A 36 20.99 24.30 8.71
CA GLN A 36 21.81 25.34 9.36
C GLN A 36 21.30 26.77 9.10
N CYS A 37 20.33 26.94 8.20
CA CYS A 37 19.77 28.26 7.90
C CYS A 37 18.92 28.82 9.07
N PRO A 38 18.86 30.17 9.20
CA PRO A 38 18.02 30.81 10.20
C PRO A 38 16.52 30.60 9.91
N PRO A 39 15.65 30.66 10.95
CA PRO A 39 14.20 30.45 10.79
C PRO A 39 13.54 31.34 9.72
N ASP A 40 13.93 32.61 9.65
CA ASP A 40 13.38 33.56 8.66
C ASP A 40 13.65 33.12 7.22
N PHE A 41 14.83 32.53 6.97
CA PHE A 41 15.15 31.94 5.67
C PHE A 41 14.32 30.69 5.39
N LEU A 42 14.09 29.86 6.41
CA LEU A 42 13.27 28.66 6.28
C LEU A 42 11.80 29.00 5.95
N ASP A 43 11.27 30.08 6.52
CA ASP A 43 9.90 30.53 6.22
C ASP A 43 9.80 31.07 4.78
N MET A 44 10.80 31.82 4.30
CA MET A 44 10.89 32.20 2.89
C MET A 44 11.09 31.00 1.95
N PHE A 45 11.87 30.01 2.37
CA PHE A 45 12.05 28.77 1.63
C PHE A 45 10.74 27.97 1.55
N ALA A 46 9.97 27.91 2.64
CA ALA A 46 8.66 27.26 2.70
C ALA A 46 7.69 27.84 1.67
N GLN A 47 7.66 29.16 1.54
CA GLN A 47 6.82 29.89 0.58
C GLN A 47 7.26 29.71 -0.88
N SER A 48 8.44 29.16 -1.11
CA SER A 48 8.98 28.97 -2.46
C SER A 48 8.57 27.63 -3.07
N ASN A 49 8.63 27.53 -4.40
CA ASN A 49 8.44 26.28 -5.13
C ASN A 49 9.48 25.18 -4.77
N SER A 50 10.53 25.51 -4.02
CA SER A 50 11.54 24.55 -3.56
C SER A 50 10.96 23.47 -2.66
N MET A 51 9.85 23.74 -1.96
CA MET A 51 9.18 22.72 -1.12
C MET A 51 8.71 21.51 -1.93
N LYS A 52 8.34 21.68 -3.20
CA LYS A 52 7.99 20.54 -4.08
C LYS A 52 9.18 19.61 -4.30
N ILE A 53 10.41 20.15 -4.33
CA ILE A 53 11.64 19.35 -4.46
C ILE A 53 11.86 18.54 -3.18
N ILE A 54 11.65 19.14 -2.00
CA ILE A 54 11.73 18.44 -0.71
C ILE A 54 10.68 17.31 -0.63
N THR A 55 9.45 17.59 -1.05
CA THR A 55 8.40 16.56 -1.15
C THR A 55 8.82 15.43 -2.07
N GLN A 56 9.41 15.75 -3.23
CA GLN A 56 9.88 14.75 -4.18
C GLN A 56 11.01 13.90 -3.61
N TYR A 57 11.98 14.51 -2.93
CA TYR A 57 13.05 13.80 -2.22
C TYR A 57 12.48 12.82 -1.18
N LEU A 58 11.48 13.25 -0.42
CA LEU A 58 10.84 12.38 0.56
C LEU A 58 10.08 11.23 -0.14
N LYS A 59 9.30 11.52 -1.19
CA LYS A 59 8.58 10.51 -1.98
C LYS A 59 9.53 9.45 -2.54
N ASP A 60 10.67 9.85 -3.08
CA ASP A 60 11.66 8.93 -3.63
C ASP A 60 12.40 8.15 -2.54
N SER A 61 12.75 8.81 -1.43
CA SER A 61 13.44 8.16 -0.31
C SER A 61 12.59 7.06 0.32
N LEU A 62 11.27 7.27 0.40
CA LEU A 62 10.32 6.28 0.93
C LEU A 62 10.16 5.02 0.06
N LYS A 63 10.63 5.02 -1.20
CA LYS A 63 10.64 3.80 -2.04
C LYS A 63 11.72 2.81 -1.59
N SER A 64 12.78 3.30 -0.96
CA SER A 64 13.93 2.50 -0.54
C SER A 64 14.46 3.00 0.81
N ILE A 65 13.66 2.80 1.87
CA ILE A 65 13.91 3.38 3.19
C ILE A 65 15.30 3.02 3.72
N GLN A 66 15.72 1.75 3.62
CA GLN A 66 17.01 1.24 4.14
C GLN A 66 18.24 2.02 3.63
N ILE A 67 18.20 2.46 2.37
CA ILE A 67 19.32 3.19 1.74
C ILE A 67 19.25 4.69 2.10
N ASN A 68 18.04 5.21 2.34
CA ASN A 68 17.78 6.64 2.46
C ASN A 68 17.42 7.09 3.89
N GLU A 69 17.76 6.30 4.92
CA GLU A 69 17.38 6.57 6.31
C GLU A 69 17.84 7.97 6.76
N ASP A 70 19.09 8.34 6.50
CA ASP A 70 19.64 9.65 6.87
C ASP A 70 18.97 10.82 6.11
N LEU A 71 18.63 10.63 4.83
CA LEU A 71 17.90 11.65 4.07
C LEU A 71 16.48 11.86 4.62
N ILE A 72 15.77 10.76 4.94
CA ILE A 72 14.43 10.83 5.54
C ILE A 72 14.50 11.54 6.89
N ASP A 73 15.47 11.17 7.73
CA ASP A 73 15.68 11.77 9.03
C ASP A 73 15.91 13.29 8.96
N LYS A 74 16.81 13.73 8.07
CA LYS A 74 17.10 15.16 7.87
C LYS A 74 15.92 15.92 7.28
N ILE A 75 15.16 15.33 6.35
CA ILE A 75 13.93 15.95 5.82
C ILE A 75 12.89 16.11 6.94
N LEU A 76 12.68 15.09 7.77
CA LEU A 76 11.74 15.21 8.90
C LEU A 76 12.21 16.25 9.92
N ALA A 77 13.51 16.30 10.22
CA ALA A 77 14.08 17.35 11.06
C ALA A 77 13.82 18.75 10.47
N LEU A 78 13.99 18.92 9.15
CA LEU A 78 13.71 20.17 8.46
C LEU A 78 12.24 20.55 8.62
N LEU A 79 11.32 19.62 8.34
CA LEU A 79 9.87 19.85 8.47
C LEU A 79 9.42 20.19 9.90
N THR A 80 10.11 19.69 10.94
CA THR A 80 9.82 20.10 12.32
C THR A 80 10.19 21.55 12.60
N ARG A 81 11.26 22.06 11.98
CA ARG A 81 11.76 23.43 12.16
C ARG A 81 10.98 24.47 11.35
N MET A 82 10.47 24.10 10.18
CA MET A 82 9.73 25.02 9.30
C MET A 82 8.32 25.31 9.83
N ASN A 83 7.83 26.54 9.65
CA ASN A 83 6.44 26.90 9.90
C ASN A 83 5.65 26.91 8.59
N LEU A 84 5.19 25.72 8.17
CA LEU A 84 4.39 25.59 6.95
C LEU A 84 2.99 26.18 7.20
N SER A 85 2.51 27.08 6.35
CA SER A 85 1.10 27.46 6.33
C SER A 85 0.25 26.36 5.71
N GLU A 86 -1.07 26.40 5.91
CA GLU A 86 -2.00 25.42 5.31
C GLU A 86 -1.90 25.42 3.77
N GLU A 87 -1.78 26.59 3.15
CA GLU A 87 -1.64 26.76 1.71
C GLU A 87 -0.37 26.10 1.19
N ILE A 88 0.78 26.38 1.81
CA ILE A 88 2.07 25.76 1.46
C ILE A 88 2.02 24.24 1.66
N PHE A 89 1.41 23.78 2.75
CA PHE A 89 1.26 22.35 3.04
C PHE A 89 0.44 21.64 1.96
N ARG A 90 -0.59 22.30 1.43
CA ARG A 90 -1.45 21.81 0.35
C ARG A 90 -0.72 21.84 -1.01
N GLU A 91 -0.09 22.96 -1.36
CA GLU A 91 0.57 23.16 -2.66
C GLU A 91 1.86 22.35 -2.84
N SER A 92 2.57 22.08 -1.75
CA SER A 92 3.80 21.26 -1.78
C SER A 92 3.52 19.76 -1.91
N GLU A 93 2.27 19.33 -1.72
CA GLU A 93 1.85 17.92 -1.65
C GLU A 93 2.56 17.09 -0.56
N ILE A 94 3.18 17.72 0.45
CA ILE A 94 3.95 17.02 1.49
C ILE A 94 3.07 16.11 2.37
N ALA A 95 1.76 16.39 2.41
CA ALA A 95 0.77 15.58 3.10
C ALA A 95 0.79 14.11 2.66
N GLN A 96 0.98 13.84 1.36
CA GLN A 96 0.93 12.49 0.81
C GLN A 96 2.05 11.58 1.36
N PRO A 97 3.35 11.91 1.23
CA PRO A 97 4.41 11.09 1.81
C PRO A 97 4.35 11.02 3.34
N LEU A 98 4.00 12.13 4.03
CA LEU A 98 3.86 12.11 5.50
C LEU A 98 2.77 11.16 5.98
N TYR A 99 1.65 11.08 5.25
CA TYR A 99 0.58 10.14 5.57
C TYR A 99 0.98 8.70 5.26
N LYS A 100 1.74 8.44 4.19
CA LYS A 100 2.26 7.09 3.88
C LYS A 100 3.12 6.54 5.02
N ILE A 101 3.97 7.37 5.63
CA ILE A 101 4.82 6.98 6.78
C ILE A 101 3.99 6.47 7.98
N LYS A 102 2.74 6.92 8.12
CA LYS A 102 1.83 6.50 9.20
C LYS A 102 1.55 4.99 9.18
N ASP A 103 1.59 4.37 8.01
CA ASP A 103 1.37 2.94 7.88
C ASP A 103 2.59 2.21 8.45
N LYS A 104 2.48 1.79 9.72
CA LYS A 104 3.53 1.09 10.50
C LYS A 104 4.27 0.00 9.73
N LYS A 105 3.56 -0.66 8.80
CA LYS A 105 4.09 -1.67 7.87
C LYS A 105 5.32 -1.23 7.07
N LEU A 106 5.53 0.07 6.84
CA LEU A 106 6.72 0.57 6.15
C LEU A 106 8.01 0.34 6.94
N PHE A 107 7.93 0.26 8.27
CA PHE A 107 9.09 0.12 9.15
C PHE A 107 9.23 -1.26 9.79
N ASP A 108 8.18 -2.07 9.80
CA ASP A 108 8.14 -3.36 10.52
C ASP A 108 9.27 -4.33 10.11
N ASN A 109 9.79 -4.21 8.88
CA ASN A 109 10.85 -5.07 8.35
C ASN A 109 12.28 -4.51 8.53
N ILE A 110 12.44 -3.30 9.07
CA ILE A 110 13.74 -2.62 9.16
C ILE A 110 14.15 -2.51 10.63
N ARG A 111 15.15 -3.30 11.03
CA ARG A 111 15.77 -3.21 12.35
C ARG A 111 16.99 -2.28 12.27
N SER A 112 16.74 -0.98 12.30
CA SER A 112 17.80 0.04 12.40
C SER A 112 17.48 0.99 13.55
N PRO A 113 18.45 1.35 14.42
CA PRO A 113 18.24 2.33 15.49
C PRO A 113 17.85 3.71 14.94
N MET A 114 18.20 4.00 13.69
CA MET A 114 17.81 5.23 13.01
C MET A 114 16.30 5.28 12.76
N ILE A 115 15.64 4.12 12.61
CA ILE A 115 14.20 4.04 12.35
C ILE A 115 13.40 4.53 13.56
N GLU A 116 13.86 4.28 14.78
CA GLU A 116 13.23 4.83 15.98
C GLU A 116 13.32 6.37 16.00
N GLN A 117 14.46 6.94 15.61
CA GLN A 117 14.63 8.39 15.50
C GLN A 117 13.72 8.99 14.41
N ILE A 118 13.63 8.33 13.25
CA ILE A 118 12.74 8.70 12.16
C ILE A 118 11.28 8.66 12.63
N GLN A 119 10.86 7.61 13.34
CA GLN A 119 9.51 7.49 13.88
C GLN A 119 9.19 8.57 14.91
N GLN A 120 10.13 8.93 15.78
CA GLN A 120 9.96 10.02 16.74
C GLN A 120 9.81 11.37 16.05
N LYS A 121 10.68 11.70 15.08
CA LYS A 121 10.59 12.95 14.31
C LYS A 121 9.33 13.01 13.45
N TRP A 122 8.97 11.91 12.80
CA TRP A 122 7.71 11.80 12.08
C TRP A 122 6.51 12.03 13.00
N SER A 123 6.51 11.47 14.22
CA SER A 123 5.42 11.67 15.18
C SER A 123 5.29 13.15 15.57
N ARG A 124 6.40 13.88 15.75
CA ARG A 124 6.39 15.33 16.00
C ARG A 124 5.81 16.10 14.80
N CYS A 125 6.24 15.78 13.57
CA CYS A 125 5.66 16.35 12.35
C CYS A 125 4.16 16.05 12.24
N PHE A 126 3.76 14.81 12.50
CA PHE A 126 2.37 14.36 12.42
C PHE A 126 1.49 15.11 13.42
N ILE A 127 1.96 15.30 14.66
CA ILE A 127 1.23 16.07 15.67
C ILE A 127 1.12 17.54 15.25
N LYS A 128 2.23 18.16 14.80
CA LYS A 128 2.27 19.55 14.34
C LYS A 128 1.27 19.81 13.20
N TYR A 129 1.17 18.88 12.25
CA TYR A 129 0.35 19.02 11.05
C TYR A 129 -0.94 18.16 11.06
N LYS A 130 -1.37 17.69 12.23
CA LYS A 130 -2.47 16.71 12.36
C LYS A 130 -3.77 17.18 11.73
N ALA A 131 -4.15 18.44 11.97
CA ALA A 131 -5.40 19.01 11.46
C ALA A 131 -5.45 18.96 9.93
N TRP A 132 -4.36 19.38 9.27
CA TRP A 132 -4.25 19.42 7.81
C TRP A 132 -4.11 18.03 7.20
N LEU A 133 -3.39 17.10 7.85
CA LEU A 133 -3.29 15.72 7.39
C LEU A 133 -4.64 15.00 7.41
N GLU A 134 -5.47 15.21 8.43
CA GLU A 134 -6.81 14.61 8.50
C GLU A 134 -7.80 15.28 7.53
N GLU A 135 -7.65 16.57 7.24
CA GLU A 135 -8.39 17.23 6.16
C GLU A 135 -7.99 16.68 4.77
N TRP A 136 -6.69 16.59 4.49
CA TRP A 136 -6.18 16.01 3.26
C TRP A 136 -6.68 14.58 3.04
N LYS A 137 -6.69 13.76 4.10
CA LYS A 137 -7.26 12.40 4.08
C LYS A 137 -8.75 12.41 3.73
N ARG A 138 -9.54 13.31 4.32
CA ARG A 138 -10.97 13.45 4.02
C ARG A 138 -11.20 13.82 2.57
N ASN A 139 -10.42 14.76 2.04
CA ASN A 139 -10.53 15.23 0.65
C ASN A 139 -10.15 14.13 -0.35
N ASN A 140 -9.08 13.37 -0.10
CA ASN A 140 -8.72 12.24 -0.97
C ASN A 140 -9.70 11.07 -0.90
N ASN A 141 -10.20 10.72 0.29
CA ASN A 141 -11.25 9.71 0.40
C ASN A 141 -12.53 10.11 -0.36
N GLN A 142 -12.85 11.41 -0.45
CA GLN A 142 -13.94 11.88 -1.29
C GLN A 142 -13.61 11.77 -2.77
N LYS A 143 -12.38 12.09 -3.18
CA LYS A 143 -11.91 11.96 -4.56
C LYS A 143 -11.96 10.51 -5.03
N ASP A 144 -11.49 9.57 -4.22
CA ASP A 144 -11.54 8.13 -4.50
C ASP A 144 -12.98 7.64 -4.63
N LYS A 145 -13.87 8.06 -3.71
CA LYS A 145 -15.32 7.74 -3.80
C LYS A 145 -15.97 8.31 -5.06
N GLN A 146 -15.58 9.51 -5.50
CA GLN A 146 -16.09 10.10 -6.74
C GLN A 146 -15.57 9.35 -7.96
N GLU A 147 -14.31 8.95 -7.96
CA GLU A 147 -13.72 8.16 -9.04
C GLU A 147 -14.37 6.77 -9.14
N ASP A 148 -14.65 6.12 -8.00
CA ASP A 148 -15.39 4.86 -7.94
C ASP A 148 -16.82 5.00 -8.47
N ARG A 149 -17.50 6.11 -8.17
CA ARG A 149 -18.82 6.41 -8.75
C ARG A 149 -18.75 6.60 -10.25
N LYS A 150 -17.72 7.28 -10.76
CA LYS A 150 -17.49 7.43 -12.21
C LYS A 150 -17.21 6.08 -12.88
N LYS A 151 -16.41 5.21 -12.25
CA LYS A 151 -16.14 3.85 -12.74
C LYS A 151 -17.40 2.98 -12.75
N LYS A 152 -18.22 3.03 -11.70
CA LYS A 152 -19.52 2.33 -11.63
C LYS A 152 -20.52 2.85 -12.67
N GLY A 153 -20.58 4.16 -12.88
CA GLY A 153 -21.42 4.78 -13.91
C GLY A 153 -21.07 4.30 -15.33
N LYS A 154 -19.77 4.22 -15.66
CA LYS A 154 -19.31 3.68 -16.94
C LYS A 154 -19.67 2.19 -17.12
N ARG A 155 -19.50 1.38 -16.07
CA ARG A 155 -19.79 -0.06 -16.13
C ARG A 155 -21.27 -0.36 -16.41
N ASN A 156 -22.18 0.46 -15.86
CA ASN A 156 -23.62 0.33 -16.08
C ASN A 156 -24.08 0.83 -17.46
N GLN A 157 -23.30 1.68 -18.14
CA GLN A 157 -23.59 2.13 -19.51
C GLN A 157 -23.10 1.12 -20.56
N SER A 158 -22.03 0.37 -20.27
CA SER A 158 -21.50 -0.66 -21.17
C SER A 158 -22.28 -2.00 -21.12
N SER A 159 -23.14 -2.21 -20.11
CA SER A 159 -23.94 -3.44 -19.99
C SER A 159 -25.35 -3.35 -20.57
N SER A 160 -25.74 -2.22 -21.19
CA SER A 160 -27.06 -2.06 -21.81
C SER A 160 -27.07 -2.19 -23.34
N SER A 161 -25.99 -2.67 -23.97
CA SER A 161 -25.89 -2.74 -25.44
C SER A 161 -25.92 -4.16 -26.01
N SER A 162 -26.25 -5.18 -25.23
CA SER A 162 -26.34 -6.56 -25.74
C SER A 162 -27.45 -7.36 -25.09
N GLU A 163 -28.70 -6.89 -25.19
CA GLU A 163 -29.85 -7.80 -25.04
C GLU A 163 -31.09 -7.29 -25.81
N SER A 164 -31.34 -7.98 -26.92
CA SER A 164 -32.63 -8.15 -27.60
C SER A 164 -33.35 -6.91 -28.16
N SER A 165 -33.03 -6.62 -29.41
CA SER A 165 -34.02 -6.32 -30.44
C SER A 165 -35.01 -7.49 -30.55
N ASN A 166 -36.16 -7.42 -29.84
CA ASN A 166 -37.48 -7.73 -30.37
C ASN A 166 -38.54 -7.89 -29.26
N LYS A 167 -39.73 -7.37 -29.58
CA LYS A 167 -41.04 -7.50 -28.93
C LYS A 167 -41.41 -6.51 -27.81
N LYS A 168 -42.53 -5.84 -28.13
CA LYS A 168 -43.54 -5.18 -27.27
C LYS A 168 -43.28 -3.72 -26.88
N LYS A 169 -43.53 -2.87 -27.88
CA LYS A 169 -44.42 -1.69 -27.73
C LYS A 169 -45.70 -2.12 -27.00
N LYS A 170 -45.91 -1.64 -25.77
CA LYS A 170 -47.14 -0.98 -25.29
C LYS A 170 -47.09 -0.83 -23.76
N ASN A 171 -47.40 0.38 -23.32
CA ASN A 171 -47.78 0.79 -21.97
C ASN A 171 -46.69 0.80 -20.90
N ARG A 172 -46.07 1.97 -20.71
CA ARG A 172 -45.96 2.61 -19.38
C ARG A 172 -45.49 4.07 -19.51
N LYS A 173 -46.46 4.96 -19.72
CA LYS A 173 -46.40 6.33 -19.18
C LYS A 173 -46.65 6.23 -17.67
N LYS A 174 -45.61 6.29 -16.84
CA LYS A 174 -45.74 6.72 -15.43
C LYS A 174 -44.47 7.47 -15.02
N PHE A 175 -44.66 8.77 -14.81
CA PHE A 175 -43.93 9.71 -13.97
C PHE A 175 -42.53 9.30 -13.47
N VAL A 176 -41.51 9.88 -14.10
CA VAL A 176 -40.24 10.19 -13.42
C VAL A 176 -40.12 11.71 -13.44
N ARG A 177 -40.58 12.35 -12.35
CA ARG A 177 -40.31 13.76 -12.06
C ARG A 177 -38.82 13.89 -11.76
N PHE A 178 -38.11 14.68 -12.57
CA PHE A 178 -36.75 15.11 -12.25
C PHE A 178 -36.81 16.19 -11.16
N GLN A 179 -35.96 16.07 -10.13
CA GLN A 179 -35.75 17.09 -9.08
C GLN A 179 -35.31 18.47 -9.61
N ARG A 180 -35.10 18.62 -10.93
CA ARG A 180 -34.71 19.88 -11.57
C ARG A 180 -35.91 20.81 -11.81
N ASP A 181 -37.13 20.27 -11.83
CA ASP A 181 -38.34 21.06 -12.10
C ASP A 181 -38.84 21.82 -10.85
N GLU A 182 -38.57 21.35 -9.63
CA GLU A 182 -38.95 22.08 -8.40
C GLU A 182 -38.21 23.41 -8.23
N LEU A 183 -36.99 23.54 -8.76
CA LEU A 183 -36.24 24.81 -8.73
C LEU A 183 -36.71 25.79 -9.80
N LEU A 184 -37.23 25.29 -10.93
CA LEU A 184 -37.81 26.13 -12.00
C LEU A 184 -39.25 26.57 -11.67
N LEU A 185 -40.00 25.76 -10.91
CA LEU A 185 -41.35 26.09 -10.43
C LEU A 185 -41.39 27.21 -9.37
N ASN A 186 -40.24 27.56 -8.78
CA ASN A 186 -40.11 28.71 -7.87
C ASN A 186 -39.79 30.03 -8.57
N TYR A 187 -39.47 30.03 -9.87
CA TYR A 187 -39.32 31.25 -10.65
C TYR A 187 -40.57 31.48 -11.50
N LYS A 188 -41.46 32.32 -10.95
CA LYS A 188 -42.75 32.76 -11.52
C LYS A 188 -42.60 33.29 -12.95
N TYR A 189 -42.79 32.45 -13.96
CA TYR A 189 -42.89 32.91 -15.36
C TYR A 189 -44.15 32.47 -16.10
N PHE A 190 -45.02 31.67 -15.50
CA PHE A 190 -46.31 31.31 -16.11
C PHE A 190 -47.42 31.33 -15.07
N LYS A 191 -48.61 31.81 -15.48
CA LYS A 191 -49.85 31.76 -14.69
C LYS A 191 -50.02 30.33 -14.17
N ARG A 192 -50.14 30.17 -12.86
CA ARG A 192 -50.62 28.92 -12.26
C ARG A 192 -52.12 28.82 -12.56
N GLU A 193 -52.58 27.67 -13.02
CA GLU A 193 -54.02 27.42 -13.29
C GLU A 193 -54.85 27.48 -12.00
N ASP A 194 -54.18 27.39 -10.85
CA ASP A 194 -54.70 27.33 -9.50
C ASP A 194 -54.97 28.71 -8.85
N GLU A 195 -54.62 29.83 -9.50
CA GLU A 195 -54.94 31.20 -9.04
C GLU A 195 -55.41 32.10 -10.22
N PRO A 196 -56.70 32.09 -10.57
CA PRO A 196 -57.21 32.77 -11.79
C PRO A 196 -57.07 34.30 -11.78
N ASN A 197 -56.81 34.91 -10.61
CA ASN A 197 -56.84 36.37 -10.43
C ASN A 197 -55.46 37.05 -10.38
N GLN A 198 -54.34 36.33 -10.51
CA GLN A 198 -53.03 36.99 -10.64
C GLN A 198 -52.79 37.45 -12.08
N ARG A 199 -52.62 38.76 -12.26
CA ARG A 199 -52.15 39.35 -13.52
C ARG A 199 -50.71 38.88 -13.75
N GLY A 200 -50.48 38.14 -14.84
CA GLY A 200 -49.13 37.81 -15.28
C GLY A 200 -48.36 39.08 -15.67
N MET A 201 -47.03 39.05 -15.59
CA MET A 201 -46.20 40.18 -16.02
C MET A 201 -46.51 40.56 -17.46
N THR A 202 -46.62 41.87 -17.73
CA THR A 202 -46.76 42.35 -19.10
C THR A 202 -45.46 42.13 -19.89
N GLN A 203 -45.57 42.16 -21.22
CA GLN A 203 -44.41 41.98 -22.07
C GLN A 203 -43.35 43.07 -21.84
N GLU A 204 -43.74 44.29 -21.46
CA GLU A 204 -42.78 45.34 -21.07
C GLU A 204 -42.07 45.04 -19.75
N GLU A 205 -42.76 44.48 -18.75
CA GLU A 205 -42.17 44.10 -17.46
C GLU A 205 -41.15 42.97 -17.63
N VAL A 206 -41.41 42.02 -18.53
CA VAL A 206 -40.47 40.96 -18.90
C VAL A 206 -39.21 41.55 -19.56
N ILE A 207 -39.36 42.54 -20.43
CA ILE A 207 -38.23 43.21 -21.10
C ILE A 207 -37.41 44.04 -20.11
N GLN A 208 -38.04 44.74 -19.17
CA GLN A 208 -37.34 45.47 -18.11
C GLN A 208 -36.58 44.52 -17.17
N PHE A 209 -37.20 43.41 -16.78
CA PHE A 209 -36.55 42.39 -15.97
C PHE A 209 -35.33 41.79 -16.68
N GLN A 210 -35.45 41.44 -17.96
CA GLN A 210 -34.33 40.92 -18.75
C GLN A 210 -33.18 41.95 -18.87
N LYS A 211 -33.50 43.25 -19.04
CA LYS A 211 -32.49 44.31 -19.05
C LYS A 211 -31.79 44.45 -17.70
N GLN A 212 -32.52 44.35 -16.59
CA GLN A 212 -31.97 44.50 -15.24
C GLN A 212 -31.01 43.36 -14.87
N PHE A 213 -31.28 42.13 -15.34
CA PHE A 213 -30.48 40.95 -14.98
C PHE A 213 -29.52 40.46 -16.08
N ALA A 214 -29.45 41.13 -17.24
CA ALA A 214 -28.54 40.78 -18.34
C ALA A 214 -27.05 40.74 -17.94
N GLY A 215 -26.65 41.49 -16.90
CA GLY A 215 -25.29 41.48 -16.35
C GLY A 215 -24.94 40.25 -15.51
N GLU A 216 -25.93 39.66 -14.82
CA GLU A 216 -25.72 38.50 -13.94
C GLU A 216 -25.72 37.18 -14.72
N PHE A 217 -26.58 37.06 -15.73
CA PHE A 217 -26.62 35.88 -16.59
C PHE A 217 -25.32 35.66 -17.40
N LYS A 218 -24.55 36.73 -17.70
CA LYS A 218 -23.25 36.62 -18.37
C LYS A 218 -22.16 35.98 -17.49
N ARG A 219 -22.27 36.04 -16.15
CA ARG A 219 -21.26 35.45 -15.24
C ARG A 219 -21.41 33.94 -15.06
N ILE A 220 -22.59 33.38 -15.29
CA ILE A 220 -22.88 31.95 -15.06
C ILE A 220 -22.64 31.10 -16.33
N ASN A 221 -22.74 31.68 -17.53
CA ASN A 221 -22.66 30.94 -18.79
C ASN A 221 -21.25 30.87 -19.44
N GLY A 222 -20.25 31.56 -18.89
CA GLY A 222 -18.90 31.61 -19.49
C GLY A 222 -18.11 30.30 -19.39
N ALA A 223 -18.20 29.58 -18.27
CA ALA A 223 -17.30 28.44 -18.01
C ALA A 223 -17.74 27.11 -18.66
N TYR A 224 -19.04 26.94 -18.95
CA TYR A 224 -19.58 25.70 -19.53
C TYR A 224 -19.52 25.67 -21.06
N ASN A 225 -19.65 26.84 -21.71
CA ASN A 225 -19.60 26.94 -23.17
C ASN A 225 -18.17 26.79 -23.73
N ILE A 226 -17.14 27.21 -22.98
CA ILE A 226 -15.74 27.07 -23.42
C ILE A 226 -15.35 25.59 -23.51
N LYS A 227 -15.68 24.79 -22.49
CA LYS A 227 -15.35 23.36 -22.47
C LYS A 227 -16.14 22.54 -23.50
N HIS A 228 -17.39 22.90 -23.77
CA HIS A 228 -18.17 22.21 -24.81
C HIS A 228 -17.64 22.53 -26.21
N ARG A 229 -17.22 23.78 -26.45
CA ARG A 229 -16.60 24.21 -27.70
C ARG A 229 -15.23 23.56 -27.92
N GLU A 230 -14.39 23.50 -26.89
CA GLU A 230 -13.10 22.80 -26.95
C GLU A 230 -13.28 21.30 -27.26
N SER A 231 -14.26 20.64 -26.62
CA SER A 231 -14.54 19.23 -26.88
C SER A 231 -15.08 18.94 -28.28
N LEU A 232 -15.80 19.89 -28.90
CA LEU A 232 -16.25 19.77 -30.29
C LEU A 232 -15.11 19.99 -31.29
N MET A 233 -14.21 20.93 -31.00
CA MET A 233 -13.02 21.20 -31.81
C MET A 233 -12.05 20.01 -31.79
N GLU A 234 -11.81 19.42 -30.62
CA GLU A 234 -10.92 18.25 -30.47
C GLU A 234 -11.45 17.02 -31.24
N GLY A 235 -12.78 16.82 -31.25
CA GLY A 235 -13.42 15.78 -32.05
C GLY A 235 -13.33 16.02 -33.57
N GLN A 236 -13.26 17.28 -33.99
CA GLN A 236 -13.15 17.66 -35.39
C GLN A 236 -11.71 17.54 -35.89
N GLU A 237 -10.73 17.94 -35.08
CA GLU A 237 -9.29 17.75 -35.37
C GLU A 237 -8.92 16.27 -35.48
N HIS A 238 -9.47 15.41 -34.60
CA HIS A 238 -9.25 13.98 -34.67
C HIS A 238 -9.81 13.36 -35.96
N ARG A 239 -10.96 13.84 -36.46
CA ARG A 239 -11.50 13.39 -37.76
C ARG A 239 -10.61 13.81 -38.92
N ILE A 240 -10.14 15.06 -38.93
CA ILE A 240 -9.22 15.56 -39.96
C ILE A 240 -7.90 14.77 -39.96
N GLN A 241 -7.38 14.40 -38.79
CA GLN A 241 -6.20 13.55 -38.69
C GLN A 241 -6.44 12.14 -39.26
N GLN A 242 -7.59 11.54 -38.99
CA GLN A 242 -7.95 10.24 -39.55
C GLN A 242 -8.12 10.29 -41.07
N ASP A 243 -8.76 11.33 -41.60
CA ASP A 243 -8.93 11.53 -43.04
C ASP A 243 -7.58 11.76 -43.74
N ASN A 244 -6.67 12.52 -43.12
CA ASN A 244 -5.30 12.71 -43.64
C ASN A 244 -4.50 11.40 -43.65
N ILE A 245 -4.61 10.56 -42.60
CA ILE A 245 -3.98 9.25 -42.55
C ILE A 245 -4.55 8.34 -43.65
N GLN A 246 -5.87 8.36 -43.86
CA GLN A 246 -6.54 7.59 -44.89
C GLN A 246 -6.09 8.02 -46.30
N GLN A 247 -6.00 9.34 -46.55
CA GLN A 247 -5.47 9.86 -47.82
C GLN A 247 -4.00 9.51 -48.04
N MET A 248 -3.18 9.50 -46.98
CA MET A 248 -1.80 9.04 -47.08
C MET A 248 -1.71 7.55 -47.44
N ILE A 249 -2.60 6.72 -46.90
CA ILE A 249 -2.66 5.29 -47.23
C ILE A 249 -3.06 5.09 -48.71
N GLU A 250 -4.01 5.88 -49.20
CA GLU A 250 -4.48 5.82 -50.60
C GLU A 250 -3.46 6.32 -51.62
N GLN A 251 -2.50 7.16 -51.20
CA GLN A 251 -1.42 7.66 -52.04
C GLN A 251 -0.21 6.72 -52.15
N ILE A 252 -0.17 5.61 -51.41
CA ILE A 252 0.90 4.61 -51.56
C ILE A 252 0.62 3.79 -52.82
N PRO A 253 1.40 3.93 -53.91
CA PRO A 253 1.24 3.07 -55.05
C PRO A 253 1.98 1.77 -54.74
N PHE A 254 1.33 0.60 -54.75
CA PHE A 254 1.93 -0.58 -55.40
C PHE A 254 1.01 -1.81 -55.50
N PHE A 255 1.12 -2.42 -56.68
CA PHE A 255 0.79 -3.79 -57.13
C PHE A 255 -0.62 -4.35 -56.93
N LYS A 256 -1.34 -4.44 -58.06
CA LYS A 256 -2.50 -5.30 -58.28
C LYS A 256 -2.21 -6.75 -57.90
N PRO A 257 -3.07 -7.46 -57.16
CA PRO A 257 -2.99 -8.91 -57.09
C PRO A 257 -3.70 -9.50 -58.32
N ALA A 258 -2.93 -10.19 -59.15
CA ALA A 258 -3.48 -11.08 -60.16
C ALA A 258 -4.12 -12.30 -59.45
N LYS A 259 -5.35 -12.60 -59.86
CA LYS A 259 -6.04 -13.84 -59.54
C LYS A 259 -5.26 -15.03 -60.13
N LEU A 260 -5.00 -16.06 -59.34
CA LEU A 260 -4.85 -17.43 -59.83
C LEU A 260 -5.21 -18.43 -58.73
N LEU A 261 -6.07 -19.38 -59.11
CA LEU A 261 -6.41 -20.59 -58.38
C LEU A 261 -5.15 -21.41 -58.07
N LEU A 262 -5.03 -21.99 -56.87
CA LEU A 262 -4.93 -23.45 -56.70
C LEU A 262 -5.11 -23.87 -55.22
N GLN A 263 -5.56 -25.11 -55.07
CA GLN A 263 -6.00 -25.82 -53.87
C GLN A 263 -4.94 -26.12 -52.81
N LEU A 264 -5.46 -26.29 -51.59
CA LEU A 264 -5.09 -27.20 -50.48
C LEU A 264 -3.62 -27.41 -50.07
N GLN A 265 -3.45 -27.41 -48.74
CA GLN A 265 -2.29 -27.79 -47.91
C GLN A 265 -1.25 -26.70 -47.69
N VAL A 266 -1.21 -26.18 -46.46
CA VAL A 266 -0.15 -26.37 -45.46
C VAL A 266 -0.30 -25.27 -44.39
N SER A 267 -0.84 -25.67 -43.25
CA SER A 267 -0.89 -24.89 -42.01
C SER A 267 0.16 -25.48 -41.09
N TYR A 268 1.42 -25.00 -41.09
CA TYR A 268 2.38 -25.20 -39.99
C TYR A 268 3.58 -24.23 -39.96
N GLU A 269 3.91 -23.47 -41.03
CA GLU A 269 5.12 -22.62 -41.01
C GLU A 269 4.94 -21.20 -40.41
N SER A 270 3.73 -20.64 -40.38
CA SER A 270 3.54 -19.24 -39.96
C SER A 270 3.79 -19.01 -38.45
N ASN A 271 3.56 -20.03 -37.61
CA ASN A 271 3.78 -19.91 -36.16
C ASN A 271 5.27 -19.92 -35.79
N TYR A 272 6.13 -20.61 -36.55
CA TYR A 272 7.55 -20.73 -36.22
C TYR A 272 8.30 -19.40 -36.45
N ILE A 273 7.97 -18.71 -37.54
CA ILE A 273 8.56 -17.41 -37.90
C ILE A 273 8.17 -16.34 -36.87
N GLU A 274 6.94 -16.36 -36.37
CA GLU A 274 6.47 -15.40 -35.38
C GLU A 274 7.17 -15.59 -34.02
N THR A 275 7.35 -16.83 -33.56
CA THR A 275 8.15 -17.13 -32.35
C THR A 275 9.61 -16.71 -32.48
N ALA A 276 10.24 -16.94 -33.63
CA ALA A 276 11.64 -16.56 -33.86
C ALA A 276 11.84 -15.03 -33.85
N ILE A 277 10.88 -14.27 -34.38
CA ILE A 277 10.88 -12.79 -34.34
C ILE A 277 10.68 -12.28 -32.91
N GLN A 278 9.82 -12.95 -32.12
CA GLN A 278 9.56 -12.57 -30.73
C GLN A 278 10.75 -12.87 -29.81
N GLN A 279 11.50 -13.95 -30.09
CA GLN A 279 12.74 -14.29 -29.40
C GLN A 279 13.87 -13.29 -29.70
N LYS A 280 14.05 -12.89 -30.96
CA LYS A 280 15.00 -11.81 -31.33
C LYS A 280 14.70 -10.48 -30.66
N ARG A 281 13.41 -10.14 -30.48
CA ARG A 281 12.98 -8.91 -29.79
C ARG A 281 13.21 -8.93 -28.28
N THR A 282 13.25 -10.11 -27.66
CA THR A 282 13.52 -10.25 -26.22
C THR A 282 15.01 -10.30 -25.92
N GLU A 283 15.81 -10.94 -26.78
CA GLU A 283 17.28 -10.95 -26.68
C GLU A 283 17.88 -9.55 -26.89
N SER A 284 17.37 -8.78 -27.86
CA SER A 284 17.81 -7.39 -28.10
C SER A 284 17.46 -6.42 -26.96
N LYS A 285 16.47 -6.73 -26.11
CA LYS A 285 16.14 -5.94 -24.91
C LYS A 285 17.00 -6.31 -23.70
N MET A 286 17.55 -7.52 -23.67
CA MET A 286 18.39 -8.00 -22.56
C MET A 286 19.87 -7.60 -22.72
N SER A 287 20.35 -7.42 -23.96
CA SER A 287 21.75 -7.00 -24.20
C SER A 287 22.02 -5.51 -23.96
N ALA A 288 20.99 -4.67 -23.88
CA ALA A 288 21.12 -3.23 -23.65
C ALA A 288 21.35 -2.84 -22.16
N PHE A 289 21.38 -3.79 -21.23
CA PHE A 289 21.45 -3.52 -19.78
C PHE A 289 22.80 -3.83 -19.11
N TYR A 290 23.81 -4.30 -19.85
CA TYR A 290 25.15 -4.53 -19.29
C TYR A 290 26.24 -3.91 -20.17
N ASN A 291 26.54 -2.62 -19.94
CA ASN A 291 27.86 -2.08 -20.26
C ASN A 291 28.81 -2.45 -19.11
N ARG A 292 29.87 -3.18 -19.44
CA ARG A 292 30.71 -3.92 -18.48
C ARG A 292 32.02 -3.21 -18.11
N ASP A 293 32.16 -1.92 -18.41
CA ASP A 293 33.37 -1.18 -18.10
C ASP A 293 33.00 0.05 -17.25
N SER A 294 33.43 0.03 -15.98
CA SER A 294 33.44 1.11 -14.96
C SER A 294 32.61 0.80 -13.71
N ILE A 295 33.14 -0.04 -12.82
CA ILE A 295 32.72 -0.05 -11.41
C ILE A 295 33.96 0.30 -10.57
N PRO A 296 33.97 1.43 -9.84
CA PRO A 296 35.07 1.79 -8.96
C PRO A 296 34.99 1.01 -7.63
N ASP A 297 36.15 0.58 -7.16
CA ASP A 297 36.35 -0.06 -5.86
C ASP A 297 35.83 0.81 -4.72
N GLN A 298 35.07 0.22 -3.80
CA GLN A 298 34.69 0.86 -2.54
C GLN A 298 35.04 0.01 -1.32
N PRO A 299 35.36 0.68 -0.20
CA PRO A 299 36.16 0.11 0.88
C PRO A 299 35.33 -0.67 1.90
N GLY A 300 36.02 -1.59 2.56
CA GLY A 300 35.47 -2.53 3.52
C GLY A 300 34.87 -1.89 4.77
N TYR A 301 33.82 -2.52 5.28
CA TYR A 301 33.36 -2.32 6.64
C TYR A 301 33.51 -3.60 7.46
N ASN A 302 34.17 -3.40 8.59
CA ASN A 302 34.45 -4.38 9.63
C ASN A 302 33.20 -4.79 10.41
N GLU A 303 33.37 -5.95 11.03
CA GLU A 303 32.42 -6.79 11.74
C GLU A 303 31.98 -6.22 13.10
N ILE A 304 30.75 -6.56 13.50
CA ILE A 304 30.36 -6.69 14.91
C ILE A 304 29.98 -8.16 15.13
N CYS A 305 30.65 -8.79 16.09
CA CYS A 305 30.51 -10.20 16.49
C CYS A 305 29.29 -10.48 17.37
N ASN A 306 28.79 -11.73 17.24
CA ASN A 306 28.15 -12.62 18.23
C ASN A 306 26.80 -12.18 18.87
N THR A 307 25.80 -13.05 19.10
CA THR A 307 25.81 -14.44 19.60
C THR A 307 24.62 -15.29 19.12
N GLN A 308 24.90 -16.57 18.87
CA GLN A 308 24.11 -17.80 19.10
C GLN A 308 22.57 -17.77 19.08
N SER A 309 21.97 -18.51 18.14
CA SER A 309 21.22 -19.77 18.34
C SER A 309 20.24 -20.03 17.19
N GLY A 310 20.08 -21.30 16.81
CA GLY A 310 19.51 -21.76 15.55
C GLY A 310 18.09 -21.27 15.24
N LEU A 311 17.82 -20.96 13.96
CA LEU A 311 16.50 -20.52 13.51
C LEU A 311 16.00 -21.33 12.30
N GLN A 312 14.92 -22.06 12.58
CA GLN A 312 13.95 -22.62 11.63
C GLN A 312 13.35 -21.51 10.74
N PRO A 313 12.84 -21.84 9.53
CA PRO A 313 12.20 -20.87 8.64
C PRO A 313 11.00 -20.20 9.32
N LYS A 314 11.10 -18.89 9.57
CA LYS A 314 10.02 -18.08 10.16
C LYS A 314 8.90 -17.86 9.14
N ILE A 315 7.85 -18.66 9.29
CA ILE A 315 6.50 -18.28 8.87
C ILE A 315 6.14 -17.02 9.66
N ILE A 316 5.80 -15.92 8.98
CA ILE A 316 5.22 -14.75 9.65
C ILE A 316 3.79 -15.15 10.02
N HIS A 317 3.67 -15.75 11.20
CA HIS A 317 2.40 -15.96 11.87
C HIS A 317 1.88 -14.57 12.24
N LEU A 318 0.85 -14.10 11.53
CA LEU A 318 0.08 -12.96 12.03
C LEU A 318 -0.65 -13.46 13.27
N ASP A 319 -0.10 -13.14 14.43
CA ASP A 319 -0.74 -13.47 15.68
C ASP A 319 -2.15 -12.89 15.67
N PRO A 320 -3.19 -13.68 15.97
CA PRO A 320 -4.52 -13.15 16.11
C PRO A 320 -4.47 -11.98 17.10
N PRO A 321 -5.28 -10.92 16.88
CA PRO A 321 -5.25 -9.71 17.70
C PRO A 321 -5.18 -10.09 19.17
N LYS A 322 -4.18 -9.53 19.86
CA LYS A 322 -3.87 -9.94 21.23
C LYS A 322 -5.07 -9.64 22.12
N ARG A 323 -5.24 -10.43 23.19
CA ARG A 323 -6.36 -10.31 24.13
C ARG A 323 -6.53 -8.86 24.61
N GLU A 324 -5.41 -8.21 24.86
CA GLU A 324 -5.31 -6.84 25.36
C GLU A 324 -5.85 -5.83 24.31
N ASP A 325 -5.66 -6.09 23.02
CA ASP A 325 -6.14 -5.23 21.93
C ASP A 325 -7.67 -5.28 21.79
N LEU A 326 -8.27 -6.47 21.95
CA LEU A 326 -9.72 -6.65 21.92
C LEU A 326 -10.39 -6.04 23.15
N MET A 327 -9.81 -6.22 24.34
CA MET A 327 -10.28 -5.59 25.58
C MET A 327 -10.20 -4.06 25.49
N TYR A 328 -9.07 -3.53 25.03
CA TYR A 328 -8.88 -2.09 24.86
C TYR A 328 -9.89 -1.52 23.87
N MET A 329 -10.23 -2.25 22.80
CA MET A 329 -11.27 -1.83 21.85
C MET A 329 -12.67 -1.81 22.45
N VAL A 330 -13.09 -2.87 23.17
CA VAL A 330 -14.41 -2.90 23.83
C VAL A 330 -14.52 -1.78 24.86
N GLN A 331 -13.46 -1.58 25.65
CA GLN A 331 -13.41 -0.51 26.64
C GLN A 331 -13.45 0.89 26.00
N ILE A 332 -12.76 1.11 24.87
CA ILE A 332 -12.87 2.36 24.11
C ILE A 332 -14.31 2.60 23.63
N ILE A 333 -14.97 1.58 23.09
CA ILE A 333 -16.33 1.71 22.55
C ILE A 333 -17.32 2.06 23.67
N CYS A 334 -17.23 1.36 24.81
CA CYS A 334 -18.07 1.62 25.98
C CYS A 334 -17.81 3.01 26.58
N ASN A 335 -16.54 3.39 26.77
CA ASN A 335 -16.17 4.69 27.32
C ASN A 335 -16.58 5.84 26.40
N ARG A 336 -16.49 5.65 25.08
CA ARG A 336 -16.95 6.64 24.09
C ARG A 336 -18.47 6.79 24.12
N GLY A 337 -19.21 5.69 24.20
CA GLY A 337 -20.67 5.71 24.35
C GLY A 337 -21.11 6.47 25.60
N LEU A 338 -20.46 6.22 26.75
CA LEU A 338 -20.73 6.90 28.01
C LEU A 338 -20.40 8.40 27.96
N LYS A 339 -19.28 8.78 27.36
CA LYS A 339 -18.86 10.19 27.24
C LYS A 339 -19.77 11.00 26.32
N GLU A 340 -20.17 10.43 25.18
CA GLU A 340 -21.11 11.09 24.26
C GLU A 340 -22.50 11.27 24.88
N LEU A 341 -22.93 10.33 25.75
CA LEU A 341 -24.17 10.44 26.50
C LEU A 341 -24.12 11.57 27.54
N GLU A 342 -22.99 11.73 28.25
CA GLU A 342 -22.79 12.83 29.20
C GLU A 342 -22.75 14.21 28.50
N GLU A 343 -22.09 14.30 27.35
CA GLU A 343 -22.05 15.54 26.57
C GLU A 343 -23.44 15.90 26.02
N LYS A 344 -24.24 14.94 25.57
CA LYS A 344 -25.62 15.19 25.15
C LYS A 344 -26.50 15.65 26.31
N ASN A 345 -26.38 15.06 27.49
CA ASN A 345 -27.13 15.50 28.66
C ASN A 345 -26.73 16.94 29.06
N LYS A 346 -25.42 17.24 29.07
CA LYS A 346 -24.91 18.61 29.25
C LYS A 346 -25.45 19.59 28.19
N ASN A 347 -25.55 19.16 26.94
CA ASN A 347 -26.03 19.99 25.83
C ASN A 347 -27.57 20.17 25.84
N ALA A 348 -28.33 19.16 26.26
CA ALA A 348 -29.77 19.25 26.44
C ALA A 348 -30.09 20.27 27.56
N ASN A 349 -29.37 20.22 28.66
CA ASN A 349 -29.49 21.19 29.76
C ASN A 349 -29.08 22.61 29.34
N LYS A 350 -28.07 22.76 28.47
CA LYS A 350 -27.67 24.07 27.91
C LYS A 350 -28.68 24.64 26.91
N LYS A 351 -29.34 23.82 26.09
CA LYS A 351 -30.32 24.27 25.09
C LYS A 351 -31.64 24.76 25.71
N GLN A 352 -32.04 24.23 26.86
CA GLN A 352 -33.24 24.70 27.58
C GLN A 352 -33.10 26.10 28.21
N ILE A 353 -31.90 26.69 28.24
CA ILE A 353 -31.66 28.04 28.77
C ILE A 353 -32.02 29.13 27.75
N LYS A 354 -32.21 28.78 26.46
CA LYS A 354 -32.52 29.74 25.39
C LYS A 354 -33.94 29.55 24.82
N GLY A 355 -34.93 29.91 25.63
CA GLY A 355 -36.31 30.16 25.18
C GLY A 355 -37.18 28.91 25.01
N ILE A 356 -38.42 29.01 25.51
CA ILE A 356 -39.51 28.02 25.50
C ILE A 356 -39.50 27.05 26.71
N LEU A 357 -40.50 27.27 27.57
CA LEU A 357 -40.96 26.54 28.76
C LEU A 357 -40.00 25.50 29.37
N LYS A 358 -39.44 25.85 30.55
CA LYS A 358 -38.80 24.89 31.46
C LYS A 358 -39.79 23.78 31.80
N LYS A 359 -39.45 22.53 31.49
CA LYS A 359 -40.15 21.37 32.05
C LYS A 359 -40.11 21.42 33.59
N PRO A 360 -41.18 21.01 34.28
CA PRO A 360 -41.21 21.02 35.74
C PRO A 360 -40.03 20.22 36.31
N PRO A 361 -39.38 20.72 37.38
CA PRO A 361 -38.15 20.14 37.92
C PRO A 361 -38.28 18.65 38.31
N GLU A 362 -39.49 18.19 38.63
CA GLU A 362 -39.76 16.78 38.96
C GLU A 362 -39.57 15.81 37.77
N GLU A 363 -39.84 16.22 36.53
CA GLU A 363 -39.59 15.37 35.35
C GLU A 363 -38.11 15.24 35.02
N GLN A 364 -37.32 16.29 35.27
CA GLN A 364 -35.88 16.29 35.00
C GLN A 364 -35.12 15.38 35.98
N VAL A 365 -35.57 15.32 37.24
CA VAL A 365 -35.02 14.41 38.24
C VAL A 365 -35.31 12.95 37.85
N LYS A 366 -36.56 12.63 37.50
CA LYS A 366 -36.95 11.27 37.07
C LYS A 366 -36.17 10.80 35.83
N GLN A 367 -35.93 11.66 34.84
CA GLN A 367 -35.17 11.28 33.64
C GLN A 367 -33.67 11.05 33.91
N LYS A 368 -33.10 11.79 34.87
CA LYS A 368 -31.71 11.61 35.31
C LYS A 368 -31.55 10.31 36.11
N ASP A 369 -32.54 9.97 36.93
CA ASP A 369 -32.53 8.75 37.74
C ASP A 369 -32.69 7.49 36.87
N VAL A 370 -33.56 7.52 35.86
CA VAL A 370 -33.70 6.42 34.87
C VAL A 370 -32.39 6.21 34.10
N LEU A 371 -31.69 7.28 33.72
CA LEU A 371 -30.42 7.16 33.00
C LEU A 371 -29.29 6.63 33.88
N ASN A 372 -29.23 7.07 35.14
CA ASN A 372 -28.24 6.60 36.11
C ASN A 372 -28.48 5.13 36.48
N GLN A 373 -29.74 4.73 36.64
CA GLN A 373 -30.12 3.33 36.85
C GLN A 373 -29.72 2.47 35.65
N ALA A 374 -30.01 2.92 34.42
CA ALA A 374 -29.60 2.22 33.20
C ALA A 374 -28.07 2.09 33.09
N LYS A 375 -27.30 3.10 33.50
CA LYS A 375 -25.83 3.02 33.56
C LYS A 375 -25.35 1.98 34.58
N GLN A 376 -25.91 1.98 35.78
CA GLN A 376 -25.58 1.02 36.84
C GLN A 376 -25.92 -0.42 36.42
N ASP A 377 -26.99 -0.61 35.66
CA ASP A 377 -27.45 -1.90 35.15
C ASP A 377 -26.63 -2.44 33.98
N LEU A 378 -26.11 -1.56 33.12
CA LEU A 378 -25.40 -1.94 31.89
C LEU A 378 -23.92 -2.23 32.14
N GLN A 379 -23.31 -1.51 33.08
CA GLN A 379 -21.90 -1.65 33.44
C GLN A 379 -21.49 -3.09 33.84
N PRO A 380 -22.21 -3.79 34.76
CA PRO A 380 -21.85 -5.15 35.15
C PRO A 380 -22.06 -6.15 34.00
N LYS A 381 -23.09 -5.97 33.14
CA LYS A 381 -23.30 -6.85 31.97
C LYS A 381 -22.21 -6.70 30.92
N ILE A 382 -21.71 -5.48 30.70
CA ILE A 382 -20.56 -5.22 29.83
C ILE A 382 -19.29 -5.86 30.41
N GLN A 383 -19.05 -5.71 31.71
CA GLN A 383 -17.92 -6.36 32.38
C GLN A 383 -18.01 -7.89 32.35
N GLN A 384 -19.21 -8.45 32.50
CA GLN A 384 -19.44 -9.89 32.34
C GLN A 384 -19.15 -10.35 30.91
N LEU A 385 -19.56 -9.60 29.89
CA LEU A 385 -19.24 -9.92 28.49
C LEU A 385 -17.73 -9.90 28.23
N VAL A 386 -17.04 -8.91 28.81
CA VAL A 386 -15.58 -8.80 28.73
C VAL A 386 -14.90 -10.02 29.39
N VAL A 387 -15.32 -10.40 30.60
CA VAL A 387 -14.81 -11.59 31.31
C VAL A 387 -15.10 -12.88 30.54
N MET A 388 -16.29 -13.04 29.98
CA MET A 388 -16.65 -14.23 29.19
C MET A 388 -15.85 -14.34 27.89
N VAL A 389 -15.56 -13.21 27.23
CA VAL A 389 -14.70 -13.18 26.03
C VAL A 389 -13.23 -13.42 26.38
N GLU A 390 -12.78 -12.99 27.56
CA GLU A 390 -11.44 -13.25 28.07
C GLU A 390 -11.19 -14.73 28.42
N GLN A 391 -12.19 -15.42 28.95
CA GLN A 391 -12.10 -16.82 29.38
C GLN A 391 -12.32 -17.83 28.23
N LYS A 392 -11.79 -17.54 27.03
CA LYS A 392 -11.90 -18.19 25.69
C LYS A 392 -12.20 -19.70 25.56
N HIS A 393 -12.14 -20.53 26.60
CA HIS A 393 -12.36 -21.97 26.58
C HIS A 393 -13.54 -22.49 27.43
N GLN A 394 -14.20 -21.64 28.22
CA GLN A 394 -15.24 -22.13 29.15
C GLN A 394 -16.69 -21.78 28.76
N HIS A 395 -16.89 -20.93 27.75
CA HIS A 395 -18.24 -20.50 27.36
C HIS A 395 -18.52 -20.81 25.89
N SER A 396 -19.68 -21.41 25.62
CA SER A 396 -20.11 -21.71 24.26
C SER A 396 -20.37 -20.41 23.48
N GLN A 397 -20.25 -20.47 22.15
CA GLN A 397 -20.62 -19.33 21.29
C GLN A 397 -22.06 -18.87 21.55
N GLU A 398 -22.93 -19.80 21.93
CA GLU A 398 -24.32 -19.56 22.28
C GLU A 398 -24.46 -18.67 23.54
N SER A 399 -23.64 -18.90 24.58
CA SER A 399 -23.65 -18.05 25.78
C SER A 399 -23.24 -16.60 25.48
N ILE A 400 -22.27 -16.40 24.57
CA ILE A 400 -21.83 -15.05 24.15
C ILE A 400 -22.93 -14.37 23.32
N LEU A 401 -23.60 -15.10 22.44
CA LEU A 401 -24.71 -14.58 21.63
C LEU A 401 -25.92 -14.21 22.48
N THR A 402 -26.26 -15.01 23.49
CA THR A 402 -27.35 -14.71 24.43
C THR A 402 -27.05 -13.43 25.23
N LEU A 403 -25.83 -13.28 25.75
CA LEU A 403 -25.44 -12.06 26.47
C LEU A 403 -25.42 -10.82 25.58
N LEU A 404 -25.00 -10.96 24.32
CA LEU A 404 -25.09 -9.91 23.31
C LEU A 404 -26.55 -9.51 23.03
N HIS A 405 -27.46 -10.47 22.91
CA HIS A 405 -28.88 -10.23 22.71
C HIS A 405 -29.49 -9.48 23.90
N ASP A 406 -29.10 -9.85 25.12
CA ASP A 406 -29.48 -9.19 26.37
C ASP A 406 -29.04 -7.72 26.44
N ILE A 407 -27.79 -7.43 26.01
CA ILE A 407 -27.26 -6.08 25.95
C ILE A 407 -28.00 -5.25 24.89
N ILE A 408 -28.26 -5.84 23.72
CA ILE A 408 -29.01 -5.19 22.64
C ILE A 408 -30.45 -4.89 23.09
N GLN A 409 -31.09 -5.80 23.83
CA GLN A 409 -32.44 -5.60 24.34
C GLN A 409 -32.48 -4.48 25.38
N LYS A 410 -31.55 -4.47 26.36
CA LYS A 410 -31.44 -3.35 27.31
C LYS A 410 -31.18 -2.01 26.62
N LEU A 411 -30.37 -1.99 25.54
CA LEU A 411 -30.15 -0.78 24.76
C LEU A 411 -31.41 -0.33 23.98
N LYS A 412 -32.30 -1.26 23.60
CA LYS A 412 -33.59 -0.93 22.97
C LYS A 412 -34.55 -0.31 23.97
N ASP A 413 -34.59 -0.82 25.19
CA ASP A 413 -35.46 -0.31 26.25
C ASP A 413 -35.09 1.14 26.66
N ILE A 414 -33.82 1.53 26.46
CA ILE A 414 -33.33 2.91 26.65
C ILE A 414 -33.75 3.86 25.49
N GLY A 415 -34.31 3.33 24.40
CA GLY A 415 -34.85 4.11 23.28
C GLY A 415 -33.78 4.67 22.32
N GLU A 416 -32.56 4.14 22.37
CA GLU A 416 -31.39 4.70 21.68
C GLU A 416 -31.02 3.87 20.44
N GLU A 417 -31.94 3.79 19.46
CA GLU A 417 -31.81 3.00 18.22
C GLU A 417 -30.51 3.26 17.44
N LYS A 418 -29.98 4.48 17.54
CA LYS A 418 -28.74 4.87 16.84
C LYS A 418 -27.52 4.14 17.40
N TYR A 419 -27.48 3.89 18.70
CA TYR A 419 -26.38 3.16 19.33
C TYR A 419 -26.45 1.67 19.01
N ILE A 420 -27.66 1.11 18.94
CA ILE A 420 -27.88 -0.28 18.51
C ILE A 420 -27.37 -0.49 17.09
N LYS A 421 -27.66 0.44 16.16
CA LYS A 421 -27.16 0.37 14.78
C LYS A 421 -25.63 0.41 14.71
N ASN A 422 -24.99 1.30 15.48
CA ASN A 422 -23.53 1.38 15.53
C ASN A 422 -22.90 0.13 16.15
N PHE A 423 -23.44 -0.36 17.27
CA PHE A 423 -22.95 -1.55 17.96
C PHE A 423 -23.09 -2.79 17.07
N LYS A 424 -24.25 -2.97 16.44
CA LYS A 424 -24.51 -4.06 15.49
C LYS A 424 -23.54 -4.02 14.29
N SER A 425 -23.31 -2.85 13.71
CA SER A 425 -22.36 -2.70 12.60
C SER A 425 -20.91 -3.04 12.98
N VAL A 426 -20.47 -2.66 14.19
CA VAL A 426 -19.12 -3.00 14.67
C VAL A 426 -18.97 -4.51 14.87
N ILE A 427 -19.97 -5.17 15.44
CA ILE A 427 -19.96 -6.62 15.64
C ILE A 427 -20.00 -7.37 14.31
N GLU A 428 -20.89 -6.99 13.40
CA GLU A 428 -21.00 -7.61 12.07
C GLU A 428 -19.69 -7.49 11.28
N THR A 429 -19.04 -6.33 11.32
CA THR A 429 -17.73 -6.13 10.68
C THR A 429 -16.68 -7.08 11.26
N LYS A 430 -16.66 -7.25 12.58
CA LYS A 430 -15.66 -8.10 13.27
C LYS A 430 -15.93 -9.60 13.13
N LEU A 431 -17.18 -10.01 13.06
CA LEU A 431 -17.56 -11.39 12.73
C LEU A 431 -17.15 -11.73 11.28
N ASN A 432 -17.38 -10.81 10.34
CA ASN A 432 -16.94 -10.97 8.95
C ASN A 432 -15.41 -11.01 8.79
N ASP A 433 -14.68 -10.18 9.53
CA ASP A 433 -13.20 -10.21 9.58
C ASP A 433 -12.70 -11.60 10.03
N LYS A 434 -13.29 -12.16 11.11
CA LYS A 434 -12.92 -13.49 11.62
C LYS A 434 -13.22 -14.60 10.61
N GLN A 435 -14.36 -14.53 9.93
CA GLN A 435 -14.74 -15.53 8.92
C GLN A 435 -13.83 -15.49 7.69
N THR A 436 -13.35 -14.30 7.33
CA THR A 436 -12.37 -14.11 6.27
C THR A 436 -11.01 -14.70 6.66
N ILE A 437 -10.55 -14.46 7.89
CA ILE A 437 -9.30 -15.04 8.42
C ILE A 437 -9.38 -16.58 8.45
N MET A 438 -10.49 -17.16 8.92
CA MET A 438 -10.68 -18.62 8.92
C MET A 438 -10.63 -19.19 7.50
N SER A 439 -11.31 -18.55 6.54
CA SER A 439 -11.31 -18.99 5.14
C SER A 439 -9.91 -18.93 4.50
N GLU A 440 -9.08 -17.99 4.91
CA GLU A 440 -7.70 -17.84 4.41
C GLU A 440 -6.75 -18.88 5.03
N ILE A 441 -6.93 -19.21 6.32
CA ILE A 441 -6.23 -20.32 6.97
C ILE A 441 -6.56 -21.65 6.29
N ASP A 442 -7.84 -21.91 6.00
CA ASP A 442 -8.28 -23.14 5.33
C ASP A 442 -7.71 -23.24 3.91
N ARG A 443 -7.65 -22.11 3.18
CA ARG A 443 -7.00 -22.04 1.86
C ARG A 443 -5.50 -22.34 1.93
N ASN A 444 -4.79 -21.77 2.90
CA ASN A 444 -3.35 -22.02 3.08
C ASN A 444 -3.09 -23.49 3.46
N LYS A 445 -3.93 -24.05 4.33
CA LYS A 445 -3.86 -25.47 4.69
C LYS A 445 -4.12 -26.37 3.49
N ALA A 446 -5.14 -26.09 2.68
CA ALA A 446 -5.42 -26.83 1.45
C ALA A 446 -4.25 -26.76 0.44
N GLN A 447 -3.61 -25.59 0.29
CA GLN A 447 -2.42 -25.46 -0.55
C GLN A 447 -1.23 -26.27 -0.02
N GLN A 448 -1.02 -26.27 1.30
CA GLN A 448 0.04 -27.05 1.94
C GLN A 448 -0.21 -28.56 1.80
N ASP A 449 -1.45 -29.02 1.97
CA ASP A 449 -1.84 -30.41 1.77
C ASP A 449 -1.69 -30.82 0.29
N GLN A 450 -2.02 -29.94 -0.66
CA GLN A 450 -1.78 -30.18 -2.08
C GLN A 450 -0.28 -30.29 -2.41
N GLN A 451 0.58 -29.46 -1.80
CA GLN A 451 2.03 -29.59 -1.92
C GLN A 451 2.54 -30.90 -1.32
N ARG A 452 1.99 -31.31 -0.18
CA ARG A 452 2.33 -32.57 0.49
C ARG A 452 1.95 -33.78 -0.37
N LEU A 453 0.73 -33.81 -0.91
CA LEU A 453 0.27 -34.86 -1.82
C LEU A 453 1.13 -34.94 -3.08
N ARG A 454 1.53 -33.79 -3.65
CA ARG A 454 2.43 -33.75 -4.81
C ARG A 454 3.80 -34.36 -4.51
N LEU A 455 4.35 -34.09 -3.33
CA LEU A 455 5.61 -34.70 -2.88
C LEU A 455 5.48 -36.21 -2.64
N GLU A 456 4.34 -36.66 -2.10
CA GLU A 456 4.05 -38.07 -1.87
C GLU A 456 3.90 -38.85 -3.19
N GLN A 457 3.19 -38.28 -4.18
CA GLN A 457 3.08 -38.87 -5.52
C GLN A 457 4.44 -38.99 -6.22
N LEU A 458 5.29 -37.95 -6.13
CA LEU A 458 6.64 -37.99 -6.70
C LEU A 458 7.54 -39.03 -6.04
N GLN A 459 7.35 -39.30 -4.74
CA GLN A 459 8.09 -40.32 -4.02
C GLN A 459 7.76 -41.74 -4.52
N ASN A 460 6.52 -41.99 -4.95
CA ASN A 460 6.08 -43.29 -5.47
C ASN A 460 6.53 -43.55 -6.92
N VAL A 461 6.63 -42.51 -7.75
CA VAL A 461 6.97 -42.67 -9.18
C VAL A 461 8.49 -42.71 -9.43
N ASN A 462 9.29 -41.98 -8.65
CA ASN A 462 10.75 -41.97 -8.79
C ASN A 462 11.46 -41.50 -7.50
N PRO A 463 11.89 -42.43 -6.62
CA PRO A 463 12.51 -42.08 -5.33
C PRO A 463 13.79 -41.24 -5.49
N ALA A 464 14.52 -41.38 -6.60
CA ALA A 464 15.73 -40.60 -6.87
C ALA A 464 15.43 -39.13 -7.22
N GLN A 465 14.30 -38.84 -7.91
CA GLN A 465 13.88 -37.46 -8.16
C GLN A 465 13.26 -36.80 -6.92
N ALA A 466 12.56 -37.56 -6.08
CA ALA A 466 12.01 -37.05 -4.81
C ALA A 466 13.13 -36.58 -3.85
N LEU A 467 14.27 -37.29 -3.82
CA LEU A 467 15.46 -36.85 -3.07
C LEU A 467 16.05 -35.55 -3.61
N ARG A 468 16.07 -35.34 -4.93
CA ARG A 468 16.54 -34.09 -5.54
C ARG A 468 15.62 -32.90 -5.23
N ILE A 469 14.31 -33.11 -5.16
CA ILE A 469 13.34 -32.04 -4.86
C ILE A 469 13.32 -31.67 -3.38
N ARG A 470 13.57 -32.62 -2.46
CA ARG A 470 13.80 -32.30 -1.03
C ARG A 470 15.12 -31.56 -0.79
N ALA A 471 16.05 -31.63 -1.73
CA ALA A 471 17.38 -31.04 -1.65
C ALA A 471 17.56 -29.81 -2.56
N TYR A 472 16.49 -29.03 -2.84
CA TYR A 472 16.68 -27.66 -3.30
C TYR A 472 17.31 -26.84 -2.17
N LYS A 473 18.64 -26.91 -2.08
CA LYS A 473 19.45 -26.07 -1.21
C LYS A 473 19.25 -24.64 -1.73
N THR A 474 18.51 -23.81 -1.00
CA THR A 474 18.16 -22.43 -1.43
C THR A 474 19.15 -21.38 -0.95
N LYS A 475 20.12 -21.76 -0.11
CA LYS A 475 21.10 -20.86 0.51
C LYS A 475 22.51 -21.45 0.40
N ASN A 476 23.50 -20.62 0.09
CA ASN A 476 24.91 -21.01 -0.02
C ASN A 476 25.50 -21.34 1.36
N CYS A 477 26.42 -22.30 1.41
CA CYS A 477 27.07 -22.67 2.66
C CYS A 477 28.17 -21.65 3.00
N HIS A 478 28.02 -20.96 4.13
CA HIS A 478 29.03 -20.00 4.60
C HIS A 478 30.39 -20.64 4.90
N ASN A 479 30.39 -21.93 5.27
CA ASN A 479 31.61 -22.64 5.65
C ASN A 479 32.29 -23.35 4.47
N PHE A 480 31.68 -23.37 3.28
CA PHE A 480 32.24 -24.05 2.11
C PHE A 480 33.56 -23.42 1.65
N HIS A 481 33.68 -22.09 1.74
CA HIS A 481 34.92 -21.35 1.44
C HIS A 481 35.80 -21.09 2.68
N SER A 482 35.49 -21.67 3.84
CA SER A 482 36.39 -21.58 4.99
C SER A 482 37.68 -22.35 4.70
N SER A 483 38.80 -21.95 5.32
CA SER A 483 40.09 -22.65 5.18
C SER A 483 40.01 -24.13 5.59
N THR A 484 39.08 -24.47 6.47
CA THR A 484 38.80 -25.84 6.91
C THR A 484 37.79 -26.57 6.02
N GLY A 485 37.13 -25.89 5.09
CA GLY A 485 35.99 -26.39 4.33
C GLY A 485 34.74 -26.61 5.21
N CYS A 486 33.62 -26.96 4.58
CA CYS A 486 32.41 -27.26 5.34
C CYS A 486 32.52 -28.65 5.98
N ALA A 487 32.54 -28.72 7.31
CA ALA A 487 32.60 -29.98 8.06
C ALA A 487 31.49 -31.00 7.73
N ARG A 488 30.39 -30.55 7.09
CA ARG A 488 29.28 -31.42 6.67
C ARG A 488 29.45 -32.02 5.27
N GLY A 489 30.47 -31.61 4.50
CA GLY A 489 30.73 -32.11 3.15
C GLY A 489 29.48 -32.07 2.25
N ASP A 490 29.28 -33.08 1.43
CA ASP A 490 28.14 -33.16 0.49
C ASP A 490 26.78 -33.26 1.18
N ASN A 491 26.78 -33.71 2.44
CA ASN A 491 25.60 -33.81 3.31
C ASN A 491 25.17 -32.44 3.89
N CYS A 492 25.82 -31.34 3.52
CA CYS A 492 25.42 -30.01 3.94
C CYS A 492 24.08 -29.61 3.29
N ASN A 493 23.11 -29.13 4.08
CA ASN A 493 21.81 -28.63 3.57
C ASN A 493 21.93 -27.32 2.76
N PHE A 494 23.14 -26.77 2.61
CA PHE A 494 23.43 -25.51 1.94
C PHE A 494 24.27 -25.74 0.67
N ILE A 495 24.13 -24.87 -0.34
CA ILE A 495 24.77 -25.01 -1.65
C ILE A 495 26.30 -24.93 -1.49
N HIS A 496 27.00 -25.93 -2.01
CA HIS A 496 28.46 -25.98 -2.18
C HIS A 496 28.74 -25.77 -3.67
N ASP A 497 28.82 -24.52 -4.12
CA ASP A 497 29.08 -24.20 -5.54
C ASP A 497 30.43 -23.50 -5.65
N SER A 498 31.36 -24.11 -6.39
CA SER A 498 32.69 -23.55 -6.65
C SER A 498 32.63 -22.28 -7.51
N ARG A 499 31.52 -22.05 -8.23
CA ARG A 499 31.31 -20.88 -9.09
C ARG A 499 30.87 -19.64 -8.32
N TYR A 500 30.59 -19.76 -7.03
CA TYR A 500 30.31 -18.62 -6.15
C TYR A 500 31.58 -18.26 -5.38
N PRO A 501 32.41 -17.31 -5.86
CA PRO A 501 33.56 -16.83 -5.08
C PRO A 501 33.07 -15.99 -3.89
N GLY A 502 32.84 -16.65 -2.76
CA GLY A 502 32.63 -15.95 -1.48
C GLY A 502 33.97 -15.48 -0.91
N ARG A 503 34.28 -14.19 -1.09
CA ARG A 503 35.41 -13.40 -0.54
C ARG A 503 36.83 -13.99 -0.80
N PRO A 504 37.83 -13.18 -1.20
CA PRO A 504 39.22 -13.64 -1.26
C PRO A 504 39.66 -14.07 0.15
N ALA A 505 40.28 -15.25 0.24
CA ALA A 505 40.85 -15.75 1.48
C ALA A 505 41.86 -14.73 2.02
N PRO A 506 41.82 -14.35 3.31
CA PRO A 506 42.82 -13.47 3.88
C PRO A 506 44.20 -14.13 3.73
N THR A 507 45.11 -13.43 3.06
CA THR A 507 46.50 -13.83 2.92
C THR A 507 47.11 -13.97 4.32
N LEU A 508 47.40 -15.20 4.73
CA LEU A 508 48.20 -15.49 5.92
C LEU A 508 49.63 -15.02 5.67
N GLN A 509 49.92 -13.75 6.01
CA GLN A 509 51.29 -13.31 6.27
C GLN A 509 51.71 -13.90 7.62
N ASN A 510 52.19 -15.15 7.60
CA ASN A 510 53.25 -15.72 8.45
C ASN A 510 53.05 -17.25 8.56
N PRO A 511 53.93 -18.07 7.95
CA PRO A 511 53.98 -19.48 8.24
C PRO A 511 54.81 -19.68 9.50
N ASN A 512 54.21 -19.50 10.68
CA ASN A 512 54.86 -20.00 11.90
C ASN A 512 54.60 -21.50 12.02
N PHE A 513 55.69 -22.23 11.84
CA PHE A 513 55.90 -23.62 12.21
C PHE A 513 55.34 -23.95 13.60
N LEU A 514 55.02 -25.24 13.78
CA LEU A 514 54.69 -25.97 15.02
C LEU A 514 53.22 -25.98 15.45
N ASN A 515 52.53 -27.05 15.07
CA ASN A 515 51.98 -28.00 16.06
C ASN A 515 51.57 -29.32 15.40
N LYS A 516 52.55 -30.21 15.21
CA LYS A 516 52.34 -31.66 15.22
C LYS A 516 52.26 -32.07 16.69
N THR A 517 51.06 -32.24 17.21
CA THR A 517 50.68 -33.18 18.28
C THR A 517 49.30 -32.77 18.73
N LEU A 518 48.32 -33.65 18.55
CA LEU A 518 47.12 -33.88 19.38
C LEU A 518 46.06 -34.57 18.50
N TYR A 519 46.32 -35.83 18.18
CA TYR A 519 45.26 -36.83 18.04
C TYR A 519 45.57 -37.96 19.02
N PRO A 520 44.63 -38.33 19.90
CA PRO A 520 44.81 -39.48 20.77
C PRO A 520 44.81 -40.77 19.93
N LEU A 521 45.86 -41.56 20.08
CA LEU A 521 45.97 -42.92 19.55
C LEU A 521 44.91 -43.81 20.19
N SER A 522 43.89 -44.16 19.41
CA SER A 522 42.99 -45.28 19.70
C SER A 522 43.68 -46.57 19.26
N ASN A 523 44.18 -47.35 20.21
CA ASN A 523 44.63 -48.72 20.01
C ASN A 523 43.43 -49.59 19.58
N MET A 524 43.34 -49.92 18.30
CA MET A 524 42.56 -51.05 17.81
C MET A 524 43.51 -52.00 17.11
N ALA A 525 43.62 -53.22 17.63
CA ALA A 525 44.37 -54.30 17.03
C ALA A 525 43.73 -54.70 15.69
N ILE A 526 44.45 -54.48 14.59
CA ILE A 526 44.06 -54.96 13.26
C ILE A 526 44.41 -56.45 13.21
N ILE A 527 43.39 -57.30 13.30
CA ILE A 527 43.50 -58.72 12.96
C ILE A 527 43.56 -58.79 11.43
N VAL A 528 44.76 -59.02 10.89
CA VAL A 528 44.98 -59.26 9.46
C VAL A 528 44.61 -60.72 9.16
N PRO A 529 43.72 -60.99 8.19
CA PRO A 529 43.36 -62.37 7.80
C PRO A 529 44.56 -63.14 7.26
N PRO A 530 44.70 -64.46 7.52
CA PRO A 530 45.88 -65.27 7.17
C PRO A 530 46.19 -65.40 5.66
N LEU A 531 45.32 -64.92 4.78
CA LEU A 531 45.44 -65.10 3.32
C LEU A 531 46.23 -63.99 2.60
N LEU A 532 46.71 -62.95 3.31
CA LEU A 532 47.47 -61.84 2.70
C LEU A 532 48.97 -61.83 3.03
N GLN A 533 49.50 -62.86 3.70
CA GLN A 533 50.93 -62.96 4.05
C GLN A 533 51.82 -63.64 2.99
N GLN A 534 51.26 -64.10 1.86
CA GLN A 534 52.04 -64.85 0.84
C GLN A 534 52.32 -64.10 -0.46
N LEU A 535 52.03 -62.79 -0.55
CA LEU A 535 52.36 -62.02 -1.76
C LEU A 535 53.72 -61.31 -1.62
N ASN A 536 54.63 -61.73 -2.49
CA ASN A 536 56.02 -61.31 -2.58
C ASN A 536 56.15 -59.79 -2.86
N PRO A 537 56.91 -59.00 -2.07
CA PRO A 537 57.01 -57.54 -2.22
C PRO A 537 57.69 -57.04 -3.52
N ALA A 538 58.19 -57.93 -4.38
CA ALA A 538 58.85 -57.57 -5.63
C ALA A 538 57.91 -57.08 -6.76
N ILE A 539 56.58 -57.24 -6.64
CA ILE A 539 55.63 -56.86 -7.71
C ILE A 539 55.16 -55.38 -7.59
N LEU A 540 55.34 -54.73 -6.45
CA LEU A 540 54.81 -53.38 -6.20
C LEU A 540 55.75 -52.22 -6.60
N LEU A 541 56.99 -52.49 -7.02
CA LEU A 541 57.98 -51.46 -7.40
C LEU A 541 58.18 -51.27 -8.92
N GLY A 542 57.40 -51.97 -9.76
CA GLY A 542 57.57 -51.95 -11.23
C GLY A 542 56.77 -50.90 -12.01
N ARG A 543 56.03 -49.98 -11.37
CA ARG A 543 55.05 -49.11 -12.07
C ARG A 543 55.14 -47.61 -11.82
N GLN A 544 56.30 -47.09 -11.42
CA GLN A 544 56.49 -45.64 -11.16
C GLN A 544 57.35 -44.87 -12.18
N LYS A 545 57.71 -45.42 -13.35
CA LYS A 545 58.51 -44.70 -14.37
C LYS A 545 57.77 -44.41 -15.68
N LYS A 546 56.54 -43.89 -15.64
CA LYS A 546 55.82 -43.52 -16.89
C LYS A 546 55.02 -42.22 -16.88
N TYR A 547 55.27 -41.32 -15.92
CA TYR A 547 54.60 -40.01 -15.86
C TYR A 547 55.55 -38.86 -15.51
N GLU A 548 56.73 -38.81 -16.15
CA GLU A 548 57.62 -37.64 -16.11
C GLU A 548 57.97 -37.08 -17.50
N SER A 549 57.15 -37.34 -18.52
CA SER A 549 57.27 -36.62 -19.80
C SER A 549 55.91 -36.49 -20.49
N LEU A 550 55.09 -35.57 -20.00
CA LEU A 550 54.05 -34.85 -20.75
C LEU A 550 53.78 -33.51 -20.07
#